data_AF-A0A1L8MCT6-F1
#
_entry.id   AF-A0A1L8MCT6-F1
#
_cell.length_a   1.000
_cell.length_b   1.000
_cell.length_c   1.000
_cell.angle_alpha   90.00
_cell.angle_beta   90.00
_cell.angle_gamma   90.00
#
_symmetry.space_group_name_H-M   'P 1'
#
loop_
_entity.id
_entity.type
_entity.pdbx_description
1 polymer ?
#
loop_
_entity_poly.entity_id
_entity_poly.type
_entity_poly.pdbx_seq_one_letter_code
_entity_poly.pdbx_strand_id
1 'polypeptide(L)'
;MKNRFFLTAFTVLLFSHNALAGNQRLCDSLRVRLINDWPNFSKQCLFFDSSAAEVFCKSLIANTFTEFMKLNLTSILSCANADISFENLSIDELSGSLTVYEIPKVNENIEMTIRFSFGYSHMNDFIEISTLYDKLD
;
A
#
# COMPACT_ATOMS: atom_id res chain seq x y z
N MET A 1 -8.37 -2.30 17.28
CA MET A 1 -8.40 -3.76 16.99
C MET A 1 -8.34 -4.13 15.48
N LYS A 2 -8.21 -3.19 14.52
CA LYS A 2 -8.17 -3.49 13.07
C LYS A 2 -6.78 -3.73 12.45
N ASN A 3 -5.68 -3.36 13.14
CA ASN A 3 -4.31 -3.42 12.58
C ASN A 3 -3.73 -4.83 12.39
N ARG A 4 -4.35 -5.88 12.92
CA ARG A 4 -3.80 -7.24 12.78
C ARG A 4 -4.05 -7.83 11.40
N PHE A 5 -5.20 -7.59 10.79
CA PHE A 5 -5.59 -8.25 9.53
C PHE A 5 -4.76 -7.82 8.31
N PHE A 6 -4.34 -6.55 8.26
CA PHE A 6 -3.49 -6.07 7.17
C PHE A 6 -2.12 -6.75 7.20
N LEU A 7 -1.54 -6.87 8.40
CA LEU A 7 -0.30 -7.59 8.62
C LEU A 7 -0.46 -9.08 8.33
N THR A 8 -1.58 -9.72 8.73
CA THR A 8 -1.84 -11.14 8.41
C THR A 8 -2.02 -11.38 6.92
N ALA A 9 -2.69 -10.49 6.18
CA ALA A 9 -2.80 -10.63 4.72
C ALA A 9 -1.44 -10.43 4.04
N PHE A 10 -0.64 -9.48 4.50
CA PHE A 10 0.70 -9.21 3.98
C PHE A 10 1.70 -10.35 4.31
N THR A 11 1.68 -10.87 5.53
CA THR A 11 2.48 -12.05 5.92
C THR A 11 1.95 -13.34 5.31
N VAL A 12 0.64 -13.58 5.20
CA VAL A 12 0.11 -14.75 4.50
C VAL A 12 0.49 -14.68 3.02
N LEU A 13 0.46 -13.52 2.35
CA LEU A 13 0.94 -13.39 0.96
C LEU A 13 2.43 -13.72 0.82
N LEU A 14 3.27 -13.33 1.79
CA LEU A 14 4.70 -13.64 1.81
C LEU A 14 5.03 -15.08 2.25
N PHE A 15 4.21 -15.71 3.11
CA PHE A 15 4.53 -17.00 3.74
C PHE A 15 3.63 -18.18 3.31
N SER A 16 2.48 -17.97 2.66
CA SER A 16 1.62 -19.08 2.18
C SER A 16 2.16 -19.78 0.92
N HIS A 17 3.29 -19.33 0.38
CA HIS A 17 3.99 -20.00 -0.72
C HIS A 17 5.08 -20.99 -0.26
N ASN A 18 5.26 -21.22 1.04
CA ASN A 18 6.18 -22.26 1.54
C ASN A 18 5.65 -23.70 1.34
N ALA A 19 4.49 -23.87 0.73
CA ALA A 19 3.90 -25.17 0.44
C ALA A 19 3.65 -25.36 -1.07
N LEU A 20 4.63 -25.07 -1.93
CA LEU A 20 4.75 -25.66 -3.27
C LEU A 20 6.18 -25.44 -3.78
N ALA A 21 7.01 -26.46 -3.56
CA ALA A 21 8.29 -26.59 -4.24
C ALA A 21 8.04 -26.67 -5.75
N GLY A 22 8.44 -25.62 -6.47
CA GLY A 22 8.42 -25.58 -7.93
C GLY A 22 8.13 -24.19 -8.47
N ASN A 23 9.19 -23.51 -8.92
CA ASN A 23 9.16 -22.28 -9.72
C ASN A 23 9.05 -20.94 -8.96
N GLN A 24 10.18 -20.63 -8.35
CA GLN A 24 10.72 -19.37 -7.85
C GLN A 24 10.55 -18.19 -8.84
N ARG A 25 9.32 -17.65 -8.98
CA ARG A 25 9.01 -16.31 -9.53
C ARG A 25 8.22 -15.48 -8.52
N LEU A 26 8.63 -15.52 -7.27
CA LEU A 26 7.91 -14.97 -6.11
C LEU A 26 8.49 -13.63 -5.60
N CYS A 27 9.21 -12.91 -6.46
CA CYS A 27 9.79 -11.60 -6.16
C CYS A 27 9.47 -10.57 -7.26
N ASP A 28 8.29 -10.64 -7.87
CA ASP A 28 7.86 -9.58 -8.78
C ASP A 28 7.45 -8.37 -7.94
N SER A 29 8.00 -7.20 -8.29
CA SER A 29 7.70 -5.93 -7.63
C SER A 29 6.19 -5.73 -7.48
N LEU A 30 5.67 -5.64 -6.24
CA LEU A 30 4.27 -5.30 -6.00
C LEU A 30 4.05 -3.87 -6.47
N ARG A 31 3.05 -3.61 -7.29
CA ARG A 31 2.62 -2.23 -7.59
C ARG A 31 1.11 -2.15 -7.65
N VAL A 32 0.55 -1.31 -6.78
CA VAL A 32 -0.88 -1.02 -6.73
C VAL A 32 -1.14 0.47 -6.55
N ARG A 33 -2.30 0.94 -7.00
CA ARG A 33 -2.75 2.32 -6.83
C ARG A 33 -4.21 2.36 -6.42
N LEU A 34 -4.46 2.74 -5.18
CA LEU A 34 -5.78 3.09 -4.69
C LEU A 34 -6.13 4.49 -5.18
N ILE A 35 -7.25 4.62 -5.88
CA ILE A 35 -7.73 5.88 -6.46
C ILE A 35 -9.12 6.13 -5.90
N ASN A 36 -9.36 7.37 -5.48
CA ASN A 36 -10.68 7.83 -5.11
C ASN A 36 -11.38 8.46 -6.31
N ASP A 37 -12.63 8.07 -6.53
CA ASP A 37 -13.52 8.66 -7.50
C ASP A 37 -14.59 9.45 -6.76
N TRP A 38 -14.26 10.72 -6.49
CA TRP A 38 -15.14 11.64 -5.76
C TRP A 38 -16.50 11.85 -6.42
N PRO A 39 -16.60 12.08 -7.76
CA PRO A 39 -17.88 12.21 -8.44
C PRO A 39 -18.85 11.04 -8.19
N ASN A 40 -18.33 9.81 -8.14
CA ASN A 40 -19.14 8.61 -7.93
C ASN A 40 -19.11 8.11 -6.48
N PHE A 41 -18.45 8.84 -5.59
CA PHE A 41 -18.23 8.47 -4.19
C PHE A 41 -17.76 7.02 -4.03
N SER A 42 -16.80 6.63 -4.85
CA SER A 42 -16.32 5.24 -4.95
C SER A 42 -14.80 5.17 -4.94
N LYS A 43 -14.28 3.95 -4.77
CA LYS A 43 -12.84 3.68 -4.85
C LYS A 43 -12.57 2.58 -5.85
N GLN A 44 -11.41 2.72 -6.46
CA GLN A 44 -10.85 1.75 -7.38
C GLN A 44 -9.42 1.45 -6.95
N CYS A 45 -8.96 0.24 -7.22
CA CYS A 45 -7.58 -0.14 -7.02
C CYS A 45 -7.05 -0.72 -8.31
N LEU A 46 -6.10 -0.02 -8.92
CA LEU A 46 -5.37 -0.51 -10.07
C LEU A 46 -4.21 -1.36 -9.57
N PHE A 47 -4.05 -2.54 -10.13
CA PHE A 47 -2.90 -3.41 -9.87
C PHE A 47 -2.15 -3.63 -11.18
N PHE A 48 -0.84 -3.82 -11.10
CA PHE A 48 0.02 -3.98 -12.26
C PHE A 48 0.74 -5.33 -12.19
N ASP A 49 0.67 -6.06 -13.30
CA ASP A 49 1.58 -7.16 -13.67
C ASP A 49 1.82 -8.29 -12.63
N SER A 50 0.91 -8.48 -11.67
CA SER A 50 1.02 -9.58 -10.69
C SER A 50 -0.33 -9.98 -10.09
N SER A 51 -0.56 -11.30 -9.95
CA SER A 51 -1.71 -11.85 -9.21
C SER A 51 -1.65 -11.50 -7.71
N ALA A 52 -0.45 -11.33 -7.15
CA ALA A 52 -0.27 -10.84 -5.78
C ALA A 52 -0.75 -9.39 -5.64
N ALA A 53 -0.52 -8.55 -6.66
CA ALA A 53 -1.01 -7.18 -6.69
C ALA A 53 -2.54 -7.13 -6.75
N GLU A 54 -3.20 -8.03 -7.48
CA GLU A 54 -4.66 -8.13 -7.50
C GLU A 54 -5.22 -8.48 -6.11
N VAL A 55 -4.67 -9.49 -5.44
CA VAL A 55 -5.10 -9.89 -4.09
C VAL A 55 -4.88 -8.76 -3.09
N PHE A 56 -3.72 -8.11 -3.16
CA PHE A 56 -3.41 -6.96 -2.31
C PHE A 56 -4.37 -5.79 -2.56
N CYS A 57 -4.72 -5.50 -3.82
CA CYS A 57 -5.71 -4.47 -4.15
C CYS A 57 -7.09 -4.76 -3.53
N LYS A 58 -7.57 -6.01 -3.60
CA LYS A 58 -8.84 -6.41 -2.95
C LYS A 58 -8.80 -6.18 -1.44
N SER A 59 -7.69 -6.54 -0.79
CA SER A 59 -7.47 -6.28 0.63
C SER A 59 -7.43 -4.78 0.93
N LEU A 60 -6.74 -3.99 0.10
CA LEU A 60 -6.60 -2.55 0.26
C LEU A 60 -7.94 -1.84 0.18
N ILE A 61 -8.78 -2.18 -0.81
CA ILE A 61 -10.15 -1.64 -0.92
C ILE A 61 -10.96 -1.95 0.34
N ALA A 62 -10.95 -3.20 0.80
CA ALA A 62 -11.75 -3.65 1.94
C ALA A 62 -11.35 -3.01 3.28
N ASN A 63 -10.10 -2.53 3.39
CA ASN A 63 -9.54 -1.99 4.64
C ASN A 63 -9.32 -0.47 4.62
N THR A 64 -9.79 0.21 3.58
CA THR A 64 -9.69 1.68 3.46
C THR A 64 -11.07 2.32 3.47
N PHE A 65 -11.14 3.63 3.68
CA PHE A 65 -12.36 4.45 3.58
C PHE A 65 -12.39 5.23 2.27
N THR A 66 -13.55 5.51 1.70
CA THR A 66 -13.66 6.33 0.47
C THR A 66 -13.40 7.79 0.82
N GLU A 67 -13.87 8.21 1.97
CA GLU A 67 -14.00 9.60 2.36
C GLU A 67 -12.72 10.17 3.01
N PHE A 68 -11.82 9.29 3.45
CA PHE A 68 -10.72 9.67 4.34
C PHE A 68 -9.37 9.21 3.81
N MET A 69 -8.97 9.74 2.66
CA MET A 69 -7.71 9.37 2.01
C MET A 69 -6.46 9.63 2.88
N LYS A 70 -6.45 10.71 3.66
CA LYS A 70 -5.37 10.97 4.64
C LYS A 70 -5.28 9.88 5.71
N LEU A 71 -6.42 9.43 6.25
CA LEU A 71 -6.46 8.32 7.22
C LEU A 71 -6.01 7.00 6.60
N ASN A 72 -6.35 6.76 5.33
CA ASN A 72 -5.85 5.60 4.60
C ASN A 72 -4.32 5.63 4.50
N LEU A 73 -3.73 6.79 4.17
CA LEU A 73 -2.27 6.95 4.11
C LEU A 73 -1.61 6.67 5.47
N THR A 74 -2.10 7.27 6.56
CA THR A 74 -1.57 7.01 7.91
C THR A 74 -1.71 5.55 8.30
N SER A 75 -2.82 4.89 7.95
CA SER A 75 -3.01 3.45 8.21
C SER A 75 -2.02 2.59 7.44
N ILE A 76 -1.72 2.91 6.18
CA ILE A 76 -0.76 2.19 5.35
C ILE A 76 0.66 2.39 5.89
N LEU A 77 1.03 3.63 6.22
CA LEU A 77 2.34 3.95 6.82
C LEU A 77 2.54 3.19 8.14
N SER A 78 1.53 3.18 9.01
CA SER A 78 1.58 2.41 10.27
C SER A 78 1.83 0.92 10.04
N CYS A 79 1.27 0.34 8.96
CA CYS A 79 1.54 -1.06 8.59
C CYS A 79 2.98 -1.28 8.13
N ALA A 80 3.60 -0.27 7.52
CA ALA A 80 5.01 -0.27 7.14
C ALA A 80 5.94 0.15 8.28
N ASN A 81 5.43 0.32 9.50
CA ASN A 81 6.18 0.84 10.66
C ASN A 81 6.80 2.23 10.41
N ALA A 82 6.13 3.04 9.58
CA ALA A 82 6.41 4.44 9.35
C ALA A 82 5.25 5.31 9.87
N ASP A 83 5.48 6.60 10.09
CA ASP A 83 4.42 7.49 10.54
C ASP A 83 4.59 8.92 10.00
N ILE A 84 3.45 9.58 9.77
CA ILE A 84 3.33 11.01 9.47
C ILE A 84 2.15 11.54 10.28
N SER A 85 2.43 12.49 11.16
CA SER A 85 1.40 13.18 11.94
C SER A 85 0.84 14.37 11.17
N PHE A 86 -0.49 14.41 11.07
CA PHE A 86 -1.26 15.54 10.55
C PHE A 86 -2.02 16.29 11.66
N GLU A 87 -1.68 16.04 12.93
CA GLU A 87 -2.36 16.64 14.06
C GLU A 87 -2.26 18.17 14.06
N ASN A 88 -3.38 18.85 14.31
CA ASN A 88 -3.49 20.31 14.34
C ASN A 88 -3.14 21.02 13.02
N LEU A 89 -3.15 20.31 11.88
CA LEU A 89 -2.93 20.89 10.56
C LEU A 89 -4.21 20.90 9.73
N SER A 90 -4.48 22.02 9.07
CA SER A 90 -5.42 22.08 7.95
C SER A 90 -4.60 22.08 6.66
N ILE A 91 -4.78 21.05 5.86
CA ILE A 91 -4.06 20.87 4.59
C ILE A 91 -5.10 20.69 3.51
N ASP A 92 -5.20 21.65 2.59
CA ASP A 92 -6.15 21.56 1.48
C ASP A 92 -5.66 20.59 0.42
N GLU A 93 -4.38 20.73 0.03
CA GLU A 93 -3.73 19.92 -0.99
C GLU A 93 -2.43 19.32 -0.45
N LEU A 94 -2.15 18.06 -0.78
CA LEU A 94 -0.91 17.40 -0.37
C LEU A 94 -0.51 16.33 -1.37
N SER A 95 0.74 16.33 -1.80
CA SER A 95 1.32 15.25 -2.59
C SER A 95 2.75 14.96 -2.16
N GLY A 96 3.19 13.74 -2.40
CA GLY A 96 4.52 13.32 -1.98
C GLY A 96 4.89 11.91 -2.37
N SER A 97 6.16 11.57 -2.13
CA SER A 97 6.71 10.24 -2.28
C SER A 97 7.56 9.94 -1.05
N LEU A 98 7.33 8.78 -0.44
CA LEU A 98 8.05 8.30 0.74
C LEU A 98 8.62 6.94 0.38
N THR A 99 9.84 6.67 0.83
CA THR A 99 10.44 5.34 0.74
C THR A 99 10.69 4.84 2.15
N VAL A 100 10.15 3.66 2.44
CA VAL A 100 10.31 2.94 3.70
C VAL A 100 11.26 1.79 3.45
N TYR A 101 12.35 1.77 4.21
CA TYR A 101 13.36 0.71 4.22
C TYR A 101 13.10 -0.24 5.39
N GLU A 102 13.63 -1.46 5.30
CA GLU A 102 13.71 -2.40 6.42
C GLU A 102 12.36 -2.64 7.13
N ILE A 103 11.30 -2.98 6.38
CA ILE A 103 9.96 -3.16 6.96
C ILE A 103 9.98 -4.32 7.98
N PRO A 104 9.82 -4.04 9.29
CA PRO A 104 9.97 -5.07 10.31
C PRO A 104 8.93 -6.18 10.15
N LYS A 105 9.35 -7.44 10.36
CA LYS A 105 8.50 -8.65 10.29
C LYS A 105 7.99 -9.02 8.90
N VAL A 106 8.45 -8.33 7.86
CA VAL A 106 8.11 -8.60 6.46
C VAL A 106 9.34 -9.15 5.74
N ASN A 107 10.34 -8.30 5.48
CA ASN A 107 11.64 -8.66 4.92
C ASN A 107 12.54 -7.41 4.96
N GLU A 108 13.76 -7.55 5.43
CA GLU A 108 14.75 -6.44 5.47
C GLU A 108 15.19 -6.01 4.06
N ASN A 109 15.03 -6.89 3.07
CA ASN A 109 15.42 -6.67 1.68
C ASN A 109 14.30 -6.08 0.79
N ILE A 110 13.19 -5.63 1.40
CA ILE A 110 12.09 -4.98 0.67
C ILE A 110 12.14 -3.48 0.91
N GLU A 111 12.26 -2.74 -0.18
CA GLU A 111 12.01 -1.30 -0.19
C GLU A 111 10.56 -1.06 -0.60
N MET A 112 9.83 -0.25 0.17
CA MET A 112 8.46 0.16 -0.17
C MET A 112 8.41 1.64 -0.47
N THR A 113 8.01 1.99 -1.69
CA THR A 113 7.75 3.38 -2.07
C THR A 113 6.25 3.65 -2.08
N ILE A 114 5.83 4.65 -1.31
CA ILE A 114 4.46 5.13 -1.21
C ILE A 114 4.39 6.52 -1.83
N ARG A 115 3.61 6.65 -2.91
CA ARG A 115 3.28 7.92 -3.56
C ARG A 115 1.85 8.29 -3.29
N PHE A 116 1.57 9.56 -3.08
CA PHE A 116 0.21 9.99 -2.77
C PHE A 116 -0.07 11.39 -3.28
N SER A 117 -1.35 11.67 -3.50
CA SER A 117 -1.86 13.00 -3.80
C SER A 117 -3.30 13.14 -3.31
N PHE A 118 -3.64 14.26 -2.69
CA PHE A 118 -4.96 14.56 -2.16
C PHE A 118 -5.35 16.03 -2.42
N GLY A 119 -6.64 16.26 -2.68
CA GLY A 119 -7.28 17.58 -2.62
C GLY A 119 -7.18 18.43 -3.89
N TYR A 120 -6.40 18.00 -4.88
CA TYR A 120 -6.21 18.73 -6.13
C TYR A 120 -7.42 18.57 -7.08
N SER A 121 -7.88 19.66 -7.67
CA SER A 121 -9.07 19.66 -8.55
C SER A 121 -8.87 18.98 -9.91
N HIS A 122 -7.62 18.86 -10.38
CA HIS A 122 -7.26 18.41 -11.73
C HIS A 122 -6.76 16.96 -11.79
N MET A 123 -6.74 16.28 -10.64
CA MET A 123 -6.28 14.90 -10.54
C MET A 123 -7.07 14.17 -9.46
N ASN A 124 -7.28 12.87 -9.65
CA ASN A 124 -7.91 12.07 -8.62
C ASN A 124 -6.97 11.87 -7.43
N ASP A 125 -7.54 11.86 -6.24
CA ASP A 125 -6.82 11.47 -5.03
C ASP A 125 -6.34 10.03 -5.15
N PHE A 126 -5.08 9.78 -4.78
CA PHE A 126 -4.53 8.43 -4.86
C PHE A 126 -3.50 8.13 -3.78
N ILE A 127 -3.31 6.83 -3.54
CA ILE A 127 -2.17 6.25 -2.84
C ILE A 127 -1.64 5.10 -3.71
N GLU A 128 -0.43 5.24 -4.22
CA GLU A 128 0.31 4.21 -4.95
C GLU A 128 1.34 3.59 -4.02
N ILE A 129 1.35 2.27 -3.96
CA ILE A 129 2.31 1.47 -3.20
C ILE A 129 3.08 0.65 -4.21
N SER A 130 4.40 0.75 -4.15
CA SER A 130 5.30 -0.07 -4.95
C SER A 130 6.36 -0.69 -4.06
N THR A 131 6.78 -1.93 -4.35
CA THR A 131 7.88 -2.57 -3.66
C THR A 131 8.98 -2.97 -4.62
N LEU A 132 10.22 -2.75 -4.23
CA LEU A 132 11.40 -3.32 -4.88
C LEU A 132 11.99 -4.37 -3.93
N TYR A 133 12.38 -5.51 -4.50
CA TYR A 133 13.07 -6.56 -3.78
C TYR A 133 14.50 -6.59 -4.29
N ASP A 134 15.43 -6.11 -3.47
CA ASP A 134 16.85 -6.22 -3.78
C ASP A 134 17.38 -7.49 -3.14
N LYS A 135 17.76 -8.44 -3.99
CA LYS A 135 18.46 -9.64 -3.54
C LYS A 135 19.86 -9.18 -3.13
N LEU A 136 20.11 -9.05 -1.83
CA LEU A 136 21.47 -8.91 -1.33
C LEU A 136 22.20 -10.22 -1.63
N ASP A 137 23.18 -10.16 -2.54
CA ASP A 137 24.06 -11.26 -2.95
C ASP A 137 24.94 -11.78 -1.80
#